data_AF-A0A496WBI3-F1
#
_entry.id   AF-A0A496WBI3-F1
#
_cell.length_a   1.000
_cell.length_b   1.000
_cell.length_c   1.000
_cell.angle_alpha   90.00
_cell.angle_beta   90.00
_cell.angle_gamma   90.00
#
_symmetry.space_group_name_H-M   'P 1'
#
loop_
_entity.id
_entity.type
_entity.pdbx_description
1 polymer ?
#
loop_
_entity_poly.entity_id
_entity_poly.type
_entity_poly.pdbx_seq_one_letter_code
_entity_poly.pdbx_strand_id
1 'polypeptide(L)'
;MLHKKINEIVAITKKAGIDVAFTTNGTVITDRFIEDSMPLTSWIKVSINAGTQATSHQIHRGKADDFFKVINNRKRLITYKRQHNHDCTVGAQSLLLPENADEMTELARICRDEIGLDYLVIKPYSQHNFSLTHEYENINYSPFLNLAEKYLS
;
A
#
# COMPACT_ATOMS: atom_id res chain seq x y z
N MET A 1 8.51 -2.43 -7.09
CA MET A 1 8.68 -3.56 -8.04
C MET A 1 9.85 -3.27 -8.97
N LEU A 2 11.08 -3.42 -8.48
CA LEU A 2 12.30 -2.97 -9.17
C LEU A 2 13.10 -4.11 -9.79
N HIS A 3 12.78 -5.36 -9.45
CA HIS A 3 13.51 -6.51 -9.95
C HIS A 3 13.30 -6.64 -11.47
N LYS A 4 14.38 -6.61 -12.25
CA LYS A 4 14.32 -6.58 -13.72
C LYS A 4 13.58 -7.76 -14.34
N LYS A 5 13.54 -8.90 -13.63
CA LYS A 5 12.87 -10.13 -14.08
C LYS A 5 11.56 -10.43 -13.35
N ILE A 6 10.91 -9.41 -12.77
CA ILE A 6 9.73 -9.63 -11.92
C ILE A 6 8.61 -10.35 -12.67
N ASN A 7 8.36 -9.99 -13.94
CA ASN A 7 7.27 -10.59 -14.72
C ASN A 7 7.56 -12.06 -15.05
N GLU A 8 8.81 -12.38 -15.36
CA GLU A 8 9.25 -13.76 -15.61
C GLU A 8 9.13 -14.61 -14.35
N ILE A 9 9.49 -14.06 -13.19
CA ILE A 9 9.35 -14.73 -11.90
C ILE A 9 7.86 -15.03 -11.62
N VAL A 10 6.97 -14.06 -11.86
CA VAL A 10 5.52 -14.25 -11.68
C VAL A 10 5.01 -15.38 -12.57
N ALA A 11 5.33 -15.33 -13.86
CA ALA A 11 4.88 -16.33 -14.83
C ALA A 11 5.35 -17.75 -14.48
N ILE A 12 6.63 -17.90 -14.12
CA ILE A 12 7.20 -19.20 -13.72
C ILE A 12 6.57 -19.70 -12.43
N THR A 13 6.41 -18.83 -11.43
CA THR A 13 5.83 -19.18 -10.13
C THR A 13 4.39 -19.67 -10.29
N LYS A 14 3.57 -18.95 -11.06
CA LYS A 14 2.19 -19.36 -11.32
C LYS A 14 2.11 -20.65 -12.14
N LYS A 15 3.00 -20.82 -13.14
CA LYS A 15 3.09 -22.07 -13.92
C LYS A 15 3.46 -23.27 -13.05
N ALA A 16 4.21 -23.06 -11.98
CA ALA A 16 4.53 -24.09 -10.99
C ALA A 16 3.38 -24.40 -10.01
N GLY A 17 2.22 -23.74 -10.15
CA GLY A 17 1.06 -23.92 -9.27
C GLY A 17 1.17 -23.18 -7.94
N ILE A 18 2.11 -22.24 -7.81
CA ILE A 18 2.31 -21.45 -6.59
C ILE A 18 1.59 -20.10 -6.73
N ASP A 19 0.86 -19.72 -5.70
CA ASP A 19 0.19 -18.42 -5.66
C ASP A 19 1.19 -17.28 -5.46
N VAL A 20 0.94 -16.19 -6.19
CA VAL A 20 1.82 -15.02 -6.22
C VAL A 20 1.14 -13.85 -5.53
N ALA A 21 1.88 -13.18 -4.68
CA ALA A 21 1.42 -11.97 -4.02
C ALA A 21 2.54 -10.96 -3.79
N PHE A 22 2.18 -9.68 -3.70
CA PHE A 22 3.15 -8.60 -3.56
C PHE A 22 2.84 -7.66 -2.40
N THR A 23 3.88 -7.32 -1.65
CA THR A 23 3.94 -6.07 -0.89
C THR A 23 4.88 -5.08 -1.58
N THR A 24 4.45 -3.83 -1.77
CA THR A 24 5.24 -2.83 -2.51
C THR A 24 4.98 -1.42 -1.97
N ASN A 25 5.90 -0.47 -2.20
CA ASN A 25 5.65 0.96 -1.96
C ASN A 25 4.81 1.59 -3.07
N GLY A 26 4.69 0.94 -4.23
CA GLY A 26 3.86 1.38 -5.36
C GLY A 26 4.44 2.55 -6.17
N THR A 27 5.69 2.97 -5.91
CA THR A 27 6.31 4.08 -6.67
C THR A 27 6.64 3.70 -8.11
N VAL A 28 6.89 2.41 -8.35
CA VAL A 28 7.16 1.84 -9.68
C VAL A 28 6.22 0.67 -9.92
N ILE A 29 5.27 0.89 -10.81
CA ILE A 29 4.36 -0.09 -11.42
C ILE A 29 4.36 0.16 -12.92
N THR A 30 4.89 -0.78 -13.70
CA THR A 30 4.99 -0.67 -15.17
C THR A 30 3.74 -1.22 -15.83
N ASP A 31 3.43 -0.77 -17.05
CA ASP A 31 2.30 -1.33 -17.82
C ASP A 31 2.48 -2.83 -18.05
N ARG A 32 3.72 -3.26 -18.37
CA ARG A 32 4.06 -4.67 -18.47
C ARG A 32 3.71 -5.48 -17.21
N PHE A 33 3.88 -4.91 -16.01
CA PHE A 33 3.48 -5.61 -14.79
C PHE A 33 1.95 -5.70 -14.68
N ILE A 34 1.25 -4.60 -14.99
CA ILE A 34 -0.21 -4.55 -14.97
C ILE A 34 -0.80 -5.56 -15.96
N GLU A 35 -0.23 -5.66 -17.16
CA GLU A 35 -0.74 -6.53 -18.23
C GLU A 35 -0.30 -7.98 -18.08
N ASP A 36 0.99 -8.24 -17.83
CA ASP A 36 1.52 -9.62 -17.81
C ASP A 36 1.38 -10.30 -16.43
N SER A 37 1.56 -9.53 -15.34
CA SER A 37 1.78 -10.11 -14.01
C SER A 37 0.58 -10.01 -13.09
N MET A 38 -0.17 -8.91 -13.16
CA MET A 38 -1.37 -8.73 -12.34
C MET A 38 -2.40 -9.86 -12.53
N PRO A 39 -2.70 -10.35 -13.75
CA PRO A 39 -3.67 -11.43 -13.94
C PRO A 39 -3.26 -12.74 -13.26
N LEU A 40 -1.97 -12.91 -12.98
CA LEU A 40 -1.39 -14.10 -12.35
C LEU A 40 -1.17 -13.92 -10.84
N THR A 41 -1.52 -12.77 -10.29
CA THR A 41 -1.29 -12.38 -8.90
C THR A 41 -2.58 -12.50 -8.09
N SER A 42 -2.53 -13.18 -6.95
CA SER A 42 -3.68 -13.36 -6.06
C SER A 42 -3.99 -12.07 -5.29
N TRP A 43 -2.97 -11.39 -4.78
CA TRP A 43 -3.16 -10.08 -4.15
C TRP A 43 -1.93 -9.16 -4.21
N ILE A 44 -2.20 -7.86 -4.18
CA ILE A 44 -1.21 -6.78 -4.11
C ILE A 44 -1.57 -5.90 -2.92
N LYS A 45 -0.62 -5.68 -2.02
CA LYS A 45 -0.76 -4.79 -0.87
C LYS A 45 0.26 -3.67 -0.94
N VAL A 46 -0.22 -2.44 -1.03
CA VAL A 46 0.67 -1.27 -1.16
C VAL A 46 0.82 -0.54 0.17
N SER A 47 2.05 -0.16 0.52
CA SER A 47 2.29 0.64 1.72
C SER A 47 1.97 2.12 1.44
N ILE A 48 1.13 2.72 2.27
CA ILE A 48 0.76 4.15 2.29
C ILE A 48 0.68 4.57 3.74
N ASN A 49 1.57 5.46 4.18
CA ASN A 49 1.60 5.92 5.56
C ASN A 49 1.13 7.38 5.70
N ALA A 50 0.36 7.90 4.75
CA ALA A 50 -0.08 9.31 4.78
C ALA A 50 -1.37 9.50 3.99
N GLY A 51 -2.28 10.33 4.51
CA GLY A 51 -3.45 10.83 3.80
C GLY A 51 -3.14 12.11 3.02
N THR A 52 -2.07 12.83 3.37
CA THR A 52 -1.66 14.06 2.66
C THR A 52 -0.28 13.96 2.03
N GLN A 53 -0.01 14.83 1.06
CA GLN A 53 1.32 14.96 0.44
C GLN A 53 2.39 15.40 1.45
N ALA A 54 2.04 16.33 2.35
CA ALA A 54 2.96 16.87 3.35
C ALA A 54 3.46 15.76 4.29
N THR A 55 2.53 15.00 4.87
CA THR A 55 2.83 13.87 5.76
C THR A 55 3.53 12.74 5.00
N SER A 56 3.15 12.51 3.74
CA SER A 56 3.86 11.54 2.89
C SER A 56 5.33 11.90 2.71
N HIS A 57 5.63 13.19 2.49
CA HIS A 57 6.99 13.67 2.33
C HIS A 57 7.79 13.60 3.64
N GLN A 58 7.16 13.97 4.76
CA GLN A 58 7.76 13.86 6.10
C GLN A 58 8.16 12.42 6.45
N ILE A 59 7.25 11.46 6.25
CA ILE A 59 7.46 10.06 6.66
C ILE A 59 8.37 9.31 5.68
N HIS A 60 8.13 9.40 4.38
CA HIS A 60 8.89 8.60 3.41
C HIS A 60 10.20 9.24 2.99
N ARG A 61 10.43 10.52 3.32
CA ARG A 61 11.60 11.32 2.89
C ARG A 61 11.87 11.20 1.37
N GLY A 62 10.80 10.96 0.61
CA GLY A 62 10.82 10.75 -0.84
C GLY A 62 10.72 12.08 -1.60
N LYS A 63 10.65 12.02 -2.92
CA LYS A 63 10.45 13.22 -3.75
C LYS A 63 9.03 13.75 -3.54
N ALA A 64 8.85 15.07 -3.68
CA ALA A 64 7.55 15.72 -3.49
C ALA A 64 6.43 15.09 -4.34
N ASP A 65 6.73 14.65 -5.56
CA ASP A 65 5.75 14.07 -6.49
C ASP A 65 5.48 12.58 -6.26
N ASP A 66 6.20 11.92 -5.35
CA ASP A 66 6.04 10.48 -5.13
C ASP A 66 4.64 10.15 -4.65
N PHE A 67 3.99 11.02 -3.86
CA PHE A 67 2.62 10.81 -3.37
C PHE A 67 1.61 10.66 -4.51
N PHE A 68 1.57 11.63 -5.44
CA PHE A 68 0.66 11.59 -6.59
C PHE A 68 0.98 10.45 -7.54
N LYS A 69 2.27 10.20 -7.78
CA LYS A 69 2.71 9.07 -8.61
C LYS A 69 2.22 7.74 -8.05
N VAL A 70 2.35 7.60 -6.74
CA VAL A 70 1.93 6.42 -5.98
C VAL A 70 0.41 6.27 -6.07
N ILE A 71 -0.40 7.32 -5.89
CA ILE A 71 -1.86 7.28 -6.11
C ILE A 71 -2.22 6.89 -7.56
N ASN A 72 -1.62 7.56 -8.54
CA ASN A 72 -1.92 7.34 -9.97
C ASN A 72 -1.57 5.94 -10.44
N ASN A 73 -0.48 5.35 -9.93
CA ASN A 73 -0.15 3.96 -10.21
C ASN A 73 -1.22 2.98 -9.73
N ARG A 74 -1.85 3.23 -8.56
CA ARG A 74 -2.97 2.37 -8.12
C ARG A 74 -4.22 2.60 -8.95
N LYS A 75 -4.55 3.85 -9.29
CA LYS A 75 -5.68 4.16 -10.17
C LYS A 75 -5.57 3.38 -11.48
N ARG A 76 -4.38 3.36 -12.11
CA ARG A 76 -4.10 2.53 -13.30
C ARG A 76 -4.34 1.03 -13.06
N LEU A 77 -3.81 0.51 -11.95
CA LEU A 77 -3.93 -0.90 -11.60
C LEU A 77 -5.39 -1.32 -11.33
N ILE A 78 -6.16 -0.51 -10.60
CA ILE A 78 -7.59 -0.75 -10.35
C ILE A 78 -8.43 -0.60 -11.62
N THR A 79 -8.14 0.40 -12.46
CA THR A 79 -8.83 0.56 -13.75
C THR A 79 -8.63 -0.68 -14.61
N TYR A 80 -7.39 -1.17 -14.74
CA TYR A 80 -7.09 -2.37 -15.51
C TYR A 80 -7.80 -3.60 -14.93
N LYS A 81 -7.75 -3.79 -13.59
CA LYS A 81 -8.50 -4.84 -12.87
C LYS A 81 -9.95 -4.89 -13.29
N ARG A 82 -10.62 -3.74 -13.24
CA ARG A 82 -12.08 -3.60 -13.48
C ARG A 82 -12.41 -3.82 -14.96
N GLN A 83 -11.61 -3.27 -15.86
CA GLN A 83 -11.83 -3.42 -17.31
C GLN A 83 -11.71 -4.87 -17.79
N HIS A 84 -10.85 -5.67 -17.15
CA HIS A 84 -10.57 -7.05 -17.54
C HIS A 84 -11.16 -8.09 -16.58
N ASN A 85 -11.93 -7.65 -15.57
CA ASN A 85 -12.56 -8.49 -14.56
C ASN A 85 -11.57 -9.47 -13.87
N HIS A 86 -10.42 -8.97 -13.44
CA HIS A 86 -9.40 -9.77 -12.75
C HIS A 86 -9.69 -9.95 -11.26
N ASP A 87 -9.46 -11.17 -10.76
CA ASP A 87 -9.69 -11.56 -9.36
C ASP A 87 -8.63 -11.06 -8.36
N CYS A 88 -7.52 -10.47 -8.85
CA CYS A 88 -6.44 -9.97 -8.00
C CYS A 88 -6.99 -8.98 -6.95
N THR A 89 -6.85 -9.31 -5.67
CA THR A 89 -7.23 -8.41 -4.57
C THR A 89 -6.17 -7.34 -4.36
N VAL A 90 -6.55 -6.07 -4.33
CA VAL A 90 -5.66 -4.93 -4.24
C VAL A 90 -6.02 -4.11 -3.00
N GLY A 91 -5.13 -4.12 -2.01
CA GLY A 91 -5.31 -3.38 -0.77
C GLY A 91 -4.15 -2.46 -0.44
N ALA A 92 -4.30 -1.72 0.65
CA ALA A 92 -3.24 -0.92 1.24
C ALA A 92 -2.95 -1.30 2.69
N GLN A 93 -1.76 -0.95 3.15
CA GLN A 93 -1.42 -0.93 4.57
C GLN A 93 -0.79 0.40 4.96
N SER A 94 -1.10 0.86 6.17
CA SER A 94 -0.51 2.03 6.82
C SER A 94 0.09 1.62 8.17
N LEU A 95 1.29 2.12 8.46
CA LEU A 95 1.79 2.16 9.83
C LEU A 95 1.19 3.37 10.53
N LEU A 96 0.51 3.14 11.65
CA LEU A 96 -0.03 4.18 12.50
C LEU A 96 1.12 4.80 13.30
N LEU A 97 1.45 6.03 12.94
CA LEU A 97 2.48 6.84 13.58
C LEU A 97 1.84 8.12 14.14
N PRO A 98 2.42 8.76 15.16
CA PRO A 98 1.91 10.02 15.69
C PRO A 98 1.64 11.09 14.62
N GLU A 99 2.50 11.15 13.61
CA GLU A 99 2.47 12.12 12.52
C GLU A 99 1.30 11.92 11.54
N ASN A 100 0.75 10.70 11.46
CA ASN A 100 -0.29 10.38 10.48
C ASN A 100 -1.63 9.94 11.10
N ALA A 101 -1.70 9.81 12.43
CA ALA A 101 -2.89 9.29 13.10
C ALA A 101 -4.17 10.09 12.77
N ASP A 102 -4.05 11.43 12.70
CA ASP A 102 -5.17 12.32 12.37
C ASP A 102 -5.59 12.25 10.90
N GLU A 103 -4.75 11.70 10.03
CA GLU A 103 -5.00 11.59 8.58
C GLU A 103 -5.61 10.26 8.15
N MET A 104 -5.68 9.28 9.05
CA MET A 104 -6.09 7.93 8.69
C MET A 104 -7.53 7.83 8.14
N THR A 105 -8.45 8.70 8.60
CA THR A 105 -9.80 8.81 8.01
C THR A 105 -9.71 9.27 6.55
N GLU A 106 -8.86 10.27 6.27
CA GLU A 106 -8.65 10.78 4.92
C GLU A 106 -7.95 9.74 4.03
N LEU A 107 -6.96 9.02 4.57
CA LEU A 107 -6.34 7.90 3.86
C LEU A 107 -7.38 6.82 3.50
N ALA A 108 -8.28 6.47 4.42
CA ALA A 108 -9.36 5.52 4.15
C ALA A 108 -10.28 6.02 3.03
N ARG A 109 -10.67 7.31 3.05
CA ARG A 109 -11.45 7.96 1.99
C ARG A 109 -10.74 7.90 0.65
N ILE A 110 -9.45 8.27 0.56
CA ILE A 110 -8.65 8.20 -0.67
C ILE A 110 -8.58 6.76 -1.18
N CYS A 111 -8.33 5.78 -0.31
CA CYS A 111 -8.24 4.38 -0.69
C CYS A 111 -9.56 3.86 -1.28
N ARG A 112 -10.70 4.18 -0.65
CA ARG A 112 -12.03 3.72 -1.05
C ARG A 112 -12.57 4.48 -2.26
N ASP A 113 -12.60 5.81 -2.18
CA ASP A 113 -13.39 6.65 -3.07
C ASP A 113 -12.59 7.12 -4.29
N GLU A 114 -11.30 7.41 -4.12
CA GLU A 114 -10.46 7.90 -5.22
C GLU A 114 -9.74 6.78 -5.96
N ILE A 115 -9.21 5.81 -5.23
CA ILE A 115 -8.44 4.71 -5.82
C ILE A 115 -9.35 3.52 -6.11
N GLY A 116 -10.26 3.19 -5.20
CA GLY A 116 -11.11 2.00 -5.31
C GLY A 116 -10.42 0.71 -4.90
N LEU A 117 -9.60 0.75 -3.85
CA LEU A 117 -8.96 -0.43 -3.24
C LEU A 117 -10.00 -1.32 -2.54
N ASP A 118 -9.70 -2.62 -2.49
CA ASP A 118 -10.58 -3.61 -1.85
C ASP A 118 -10.54 -3.52 -0.31
N TYR A 119 -9.41 -3.09 0.27
CA TYR A 119 -9.27 -2.89 1.71
C TYR A 119 -8.10 -1.96 2.09
N LEU A 120 -8.14 -1.45 3.31
CA LEU A 120 -7.03 -0.76 3.99
C LEU A 120 -6.80 -1.41 5.36
N VAL A 121 -5.55 -1.70 5.70
CA VAL A 121 -5.15 -2.16 7.04
C VAL A 121 -4.30 -1.10 7.72
N ILE A 122 -4.73 -0.63 8.89
CA ILE A 122 -3.94 0.27 9.74
C ILE A 122 -3.29 -0.59 10.84
N LYS A 123 -1.97 -0.49 10.98
CA LYS A 123 -1.19 -1.32 11.91
C LYS A 123 -0.41 -0.45 12.90
N PRO A 124 -0.37 -0.79 14.19
CA PRO A 124 0.59 -0.18 15.09
C PRO A 124 2.02 -0.51 14.62
N TYR A 125 2.93 0.44 14.82
CA TYR A 125 4.35 0.22 14.73
C TYR A 125 4.80 -0.67 15.90
N SER A 126 5.67 -1.62 15.58
CA SER A 126 6.32 -2.47 16.58
C SER A 126 7.82 -2.32 16.40
N GLN A 127 8.49 -1.83 17.43
CA GLN A 127 9.95 -1.79 17.47
C GLN A 127 10.49 -3.22 17.45
N HIS A 128 11.38 -3.52 16.51
CA HIS A 128 12.12 -4.79 16.49
C HIS A 128 13.49 -4.59 17.14
N ASN A 129 14.02 -5.64 17.79
CA ASN A 129 15.35 -5.59 18.44
C ASN A 129 16.53 -5.33 17.47
N PHE A 130 16.29 -5.40 16.17
CA PHE A 130 17.29 -5.12 15.11
C PHE A 130 16.95 -3.84 14.32
N SER A 131 15.95 -3.07 14.75
CA SER A 131 15.64 -1.78 14.15
C SER A 131 16.83 -0.84 14.36
N LEU A 132 17.27 -0.18 13.28
CA LEU A 132 18.33 0.84 13.35
C LEU A 132 17.82 2.15 13.96
N THR A 133 16.54 2.47 13.73
CA THR A 133 15.88 3.63 14.34
C THR A 133 15.21 3.23 15.64
N HIS A 134 15.29 4.11 16.63
CA HIS A 134 14.65 3.99 17.93
C HIS A 134 13.63 5.11 18.17
N GLU A 135 13.37 5.94 17.15
CA GLU A 135 12.44 7.09 17.20
C GLU A 135 11.05 6.70 17.71
N TYR A 136 10.63 5.47 17.42
CA TYR A 136 9.30 4.95 17.67
C TYR A 136 9.27 3.84 18.74
N GLU A 137 10.34 3.65 19.51
CA GLU A 137 10.45 2.55 20.47
C GLU A 137 9.48 2.66 21.65
N ASN A 138 9.08 3.88 21.99
CA ASN A 138 8.22 4.19 23.14
C ASN A 138 6.83 4.71 22.73
N ILE A 139 6.35 4.42 21.51
CA ILE A 139 5.01 4.86 21.10
C ILE A 139 3.95 4.26 22.04
N ASN A 140 3.10 5.12 22.59
CA ASN A 140 1.92 4.73 23.34
C ASN A 140 0.68 4.75 22.43
N TYR A 141 0.09 3.58 22.17
CA TYR A 141 -1.11 3.44 21.35
C TYR A 141 -2.44 3.63 22.10
N SER A 142 -2.41 3.81 23.43
CA SER A 142 -3.63 3.98 24.24
C SER A 142 -4.55 5.12 23.73
N PRO A 143 -4.04 6.29 23.29
CA PRO A 143 -4.88 7.35 22.74
C PRO A 143 -5.60 6.98 21.43
N PHE A 144 -5.13 5.94 20.73
CA PHE A 144 -5.64 5.52 19.43
C PHE A 144 -6.54 4.28 19.49
N LEU A 145 -6.92 3.80 20.67
CA LEU A 145 -7.75 2.60 20.79
C LEU A 145 -9.16 2.78 20.20
N ASN A 146 -9.75 3.97 20.37
CA ASN A 146 -11.10 4.29 19.85
C ASN A 146 -11.09 4.76 18.39
N LEU A 147 -9.93 4.73 17.75
CA LEU A 147 -9.75 5.23 16.39
C LEU A 147 -10.57 4.41 15.38
N ALA A 148 -10.73 3.10 15.64
CA ALA A 148 -11.56 2.21 14.82
C ALA A 148 -13.04 2.62 14.80
N GLU A 149 -13.58 3.14 15.90
CA GLU A 149 -14.98 3.58 15.99
C GLU A 149 -15.25 4.79 15.08
N LYS A 150 -14.24 5.65 14.90
CA LYS A 150 -14.29 6.83 14.01
C LYS A 150 -14.23 6.47 12.52
N TYR A 151 -13.79 5.26 12.16
CA TYR A 151 -13.63 4.84 10.76
C TYR A 151 -14.82 4.05 10.20
N LEU A 152 -15.70 3.57 11.07
CA LEU A 152 -16.87 2.77 10.70
C LEU A 152 -18.16 3.59 10.59
N SER A 153 -18.12 4.89 10.93
CA SER A 153 -19.20 5.88 10.74
C SER A 153 -19.10 6.57 9.39
#